data_AF-A0AAE5XKV9-F1
#
_entry.id   AF-A0AAE5XKV9-F1
#
_cell.length_a   1.000
_cell.length_b   1.000
_cell.length_c   1.000
_cell.angle_alpha   90.00
_cell.angle_beta   90.00
_cell.angle_gamma   90.00
#
_symmetry.space_group_name_H-M   'P 1'
#
loop_
_entity.id
_entity.type
_entity.pdbx_description
1 polymer ?
#
loop_
_entity_poly.entity_id
_entity_poly.type
_entity_poly.pdbx_seq_one_letter_code
_entity_poly.pdbx_strand_id
1 'polypeptide(L)'
;MKIFWVIDTKVTALEGCGLSDDGSTYIFGRTVVPASTEEEAVSALKAHFDQSRIQLEEVISVVAYDEGDWSSDRHLLSKAYRLAKATNDIRSAAFISERSRDYTERKQQGLLDEEK
;
A
#
# COMPACT_ATOMS: atom_id res chain seq x y z
N MET A 1 0.17 14.00 19.36
CA MET A 1 -0.13 12.56 19.34
C MET A 1 0.04 12.08 17.91
N LYS A 2 0.66 10.92 17.66
CA LYS A 2 0.80 10.43 16.29
C LYS A 2 -0.51 9.83 15.80
N ILE A 3 -0.85 10.13 14.55
CA ILE A 3 -1.92 9.54 13.76
C ILE A 3 -1.28 8.45 12.89
N PHE A 4 -2.02 7.38 12.63
CA PHE A 4 -1.59 6.33 11.72
C PHE A 4 -2.28 6.54 10.38
N TRP A 5 -1.56 7.06 9.41
CA TRP A 5 -2.09 7.35 8.08
C TRP A 5 -1.99 6.11 7.20
N VAL A 6 -3.10 5.75 6.55
CA VAL A 6 -3.14 4.74 5.50
C VAL A 6 -2.99 5.45 4.17
N ILE A 7 -1.90 5.16 3.48
CA ILE A 7 -1.56 5.77 2.20
C ILE A 7 -1.57 4.70 1.12
N ASP A 8 -2.45 4.89 0.13
CA ASP A 8 -2.47 4.09 -1.08
C ASP A 8 -1.67 4.80 -2.17
N THR A 9 -0.79 4.05 -2.82
CA THR A 9 0.21 4.57 -3.75
C THR A 9 0.27 3.73 -5.01
N LYS A 10 0.60 4.38 -6.12
CA LYS A 10 1.09 3.74 -7.33
C LYS A 10 2.59 3.96 -7.39
N VAL A 11 3.35 2.89 -7.53
CA VAL A 11 4.80 2.91 -7.51
C VAL A 11 5.38 2.09 -8.65
N THR A 12 6.64 2.36 -8.97
CA THR A 12 7.48 1.56 -9.87
C THR A 12 8.67 1.01 -9.07
N ALA A 13 9.07 -0.22 -9.35
CA ALA A 13 10.25 -0.82 -8.76
C ALA A 13 11.47 -0.44 -9.61
N LEU A 14 12.50 0.14 -9.00
CA LEU A 14 13.76 0.43 -9.68
C LEU A 14 14.69 -0.80 -9.63
N GLU A 15 15.76 -0.79 -10.42
CA GLU A 15 16.77 -1.84 -10.39
C GLU A 15 17.34 -2.04 -8.96
N GLY A 16 17.37 -3.28 -8.50
CA GLY A 16 17.79 -3.63 -7.14
C GLY A 16 16.70 -3.45 -6.07
N CYS A 17 15.46 -3.12 -6.46
CA CYS A 17 14.32 -3.17 -5.56
C CYS A 17 13.99 -4.61 -5.14
N GLY A 18 13.62 -4.81 -3.87
CA GLY A 18 13.24 -6.11 -3.32
C GLY A 18 11.80 -6.54 -3.60
N LEU A 19 11.02 -5.74 -4.33
CA LEU A 19 9.65 -6.10 -4.72
C LEU A 19 9.69 -7.19 -5.80
N SER A 20 8.77 -8.15 -5.71
CA SER A 20 8.62 -9.21 -6.71
C SER A 20 8.18 -8.62 -8.04
N ASP A 21 8.95 -8.89 -9.10
CA ASP A 21 8.63 -8.50 -10.46
C ASP A 21 7.84 -9.62 -11.16
N ASP A 22 6.57 -9.35 -11.50
CA ASP A 22 5.72 -10.21 -12.32
C ASP A 22 5.57 -9.69 -13.76
N GLY A 23 6.44 -8.75 -14.15
CA GLY A 23 6.43 -8.05 -15.42
C GLY A 23 5.44 -6.89 -15.50
N SER A 24 4.79 -6.51 -14.38
CA SER A 24 3.90 -5.34 -14.34
C SER A 24 4.69 -4.04 -14.31
N THR A 25 4.24 -3.05 -15.09
CA THR A 25 4.86 -1.72 -15.08
C THR A 25 4.64 -1.01 -13.74
N TYR A 26 3.48 -1.21 -13.12
CA TYR A 26 3.11 -0.55 -11.88
C TYR A 26 2.73 -1.55 -10.78
N ILE A 27 3.03 -1.13 -9.56
CA ILE A 27 2.66 -1.82 -8.33
C ILE A 27 1.83 -0.86 -7.49
N PHE A 28 0.73 -1.33 -6.95
CA PHE A 28 -0.13 -0.59 -6.04
C PHE A 28 0.17 -1.00 -4.61
N GLY A 29 0.62 -0.04 -3.81
CA GLY A 29 1.02 -0.25 -2.42
C GLY A 29 0.06 0.42 -1.45
N ARG A 30 -0.31 -0.30 -0.39
CA ARG A 30 -1.00 0.26 0.78
C ARG A 30 -0.06 0.24 1.97
N THR A 31 0.19 1.40 2.57
CA THR A 31 1.18 1.54 3.66
C THR A 31 0.61 2.32 4.83
N VAL A 32 0.92 1.87 6.05
CA VAL A 32 0.60 2.59 7.30
C VAL A 32 1.81 3.41 7.73
N VAL A 33 1.60 4.71 7.95
CA VAL A 33 2.64 5.69 8.27
C VAL A 33 2.29 6.45 9.55
N PRO A 34 3.09 6.30 10.62
CA PRO A 34 2.87 7.03 11.86
C PRO A 34 3.45 8.44 11.83
N ALA A 35 2.59 9.47 11.74
CA ALA A 35 2.99 10.87 11.65
C ALA A 35 2.00 11.81 12.36
N SER A 36 2.36 13.07 12.57
CA SER A 36 1.48 14.05 13.25
C SER A 36 0.52 14.72 12.27
N THR A 37 0.92 14.88 11.00
CA THR A 37 0.09 15.44 9.93
C THR A 37 0.13 14.56 8.68
N GLU A 38 -0.81 14.80 7.77
CA GLU A 38 -0.87 14.13 6.48
C GLU A 38 0.38 14.39 5.63
N GLU A 39 0.84 15.65 5.59
CA GLU A 39 2.01 16.06 4.80
C GLU A 39 3.28 15.41 5.33
N GLU A 40 3.42 15.32 6.66
CA GLU A 40 4.52 14.61 7.31
C GLU A 40 4.49 13.12 6.94
N ALA A 41 3.31 12.50 6.91
CA ALA A 41 3.15 11.09 6.53
C ALA A 41 3.58 10.83 5.08
N VAL A 42 3.11 11.65 4.13
CA VAL A 42 3.48 11.53 2.72
C VAL A 42 4.97 11.76 2.52
N SER A 43 5.55 12.75 3.20
CA SER A 43 6.99 13.04 3.15
C SER A 43 7.83 11.88 3.69
N ALA A 44 7.44 11.32 4.84
CA ALA A 44 8.11 10.17 5.45
C ALA A 44 8.03 8.93 4.57
N LEU A 45 6.88 8.70 3.92
CA LEU A 45 6.70 7.57 2.99
C LEU A 45 7.60 7.69 1.75
N LYS A 46 7.68 8.89 1.16
CA LYS A 46 8.58 9.16 0.02
C LYS A 46 10.02 8.83 0.37
N ALA A 47 10.51 9.32 1.50
CA ALA A 47 11.86 9.03 1.98
C ALA A 47 12.10 7.53 2.22
N HIS A 48 11.08 6.81 2.73
CA HIS A 48 11.15 5.36 2.93
C HIS A 48 11.22 4.57 1.61
N PHE A 49 10.48 5.00 0.60
CA PHE A 49 10.51 4.42 -0.73
C PHE A 49 11.84 4.67 -1.45
N ASP A 50 12.40 5.87 -1.35
CA ASP A 50 13.71 6.19 -1.93
C ASP A 50 14.82 5.26 -1.38
N GLN A 51 14.81 5.00 -0.07
CA GLN A 51 15.75 4.06 0.57
C GLN A 51 15.58 2.62 0.06
N SER A 52 14.38 2.27 -0.38
CA SER A 52 14.00 0.91 -0.82
C SER A 52 14.06 0.74 -2.34
N ARG A 53 14.58 1.72 -3.08
CA ARG A 53 14.60 1.74 -4.55
C ARG A 53 13.19 1.61 -5.16
N ILE A 54 12.19 2.17 -4.48
CA ILE A 54 10.81 2.26 -4.96
C ILE A 54 10.59 3.70 -5.40
N GLN A 55 10.19 3.91 -6.65
CA GLN A 55 9.83 5.22 -7.15
C GLN A 55 8.33 5.44 -6.98
N LEU A 56 7.95 6.51 -6.31
CA LEU A 56 6.56 6.92 -6.15
C LEU A 56 6.08 7.65 -7.41
N GLU A 57 5.07 7.10 -8.08
CA GLU A 57 4.43 7.73 -9.23
C GLU A 57 3.27 8.61 -8.80
N GLU A 58 2.42 8.10 -7.91
CA GLU A 58 1.18 8.75 -7.52
C GLU A 58 0.77 8.36 -6.09
N VAL A 59 0.26 9.33 -5.34
CA VAL A 59 -0.48 9.10 -4.09
C VAL A 59 -1.96 9.08 -4.45
N ILE A 60 -2.61 7.93 -4.28
CA ILE A 60 -4.01 7.71 -4.66
C ILE A 60 -4.95 8.22 -3.58
N SER A 61 -4.63 7.93 -2.32
CA SER A 61 -5.41 8.39 -1.17
C SER A 61 -4.56 8.43 0.09
N VAL A 62 -4.91 9.35 0.99
CA VAL A 62 -4.37 9.42 2.34
C VAL A 62 -5.54 9.53 3.30
N VAL A 63 -5.64 8.60 4.25
CA VAL A 63 -6.76 8.54 5.20
C VAL A 63 -6.23 8.15 6.57
N ALA A 64 -6.66 8.83 7.63
CA ALA A 64 -6.34 8.38 8.99
C ALA A 64 -6.98 7.00 9.23
N TYR A 65 -6.23 6.06 9.81
CA TYR A 65 -6.70 4.69 10.02
C TYR A 65 -8.02 4.65 10.80
N ASP A 66 -8.20 5.53 11.79
CA ASP A 66 -9.40 5.57 12.62
C ASP A 66 -10.61 6.23 11.93
N GLU A 67 -10.41 6.88 10.77
CA GLU A 67 -11.45 7.55 9.98
C GLU A 67 -11.90 6.74 8.75
N GLY A 68 -11.08 5.79 8.30
CA GLY A 68 -11.37 4.96 7.13
C GLY A 68 -12.25 3.74 7.42
N ASP A 69 -13.06 3.34 6.44
CA ASP A 69 -13.78 2.06 6.47
C ASP A 69 -12.93 0.94 5.86
N TRP A 70 -12.42 0.06 6.73
CA TRP A 70 -11.56 -1.08 6.36
C TRP A 70 -12.28 -2.42 6.46
N SER A 71 -13.60 -2.42 6.61
CA SER A 71 -14.39 -3.66 6.81
C SER A 71 -14.23 -4.68 5.68
N SER A 72 -13.90 -4.21 4.47
CA SER A 72 -13.65 -5.03 3.28
C SER A 72 -12.18 -5.44 3.06
N ASP A 73 -11.24 -4.97 3.89
CA ASP A 73 -9.82 -5.32 3.76
C ASP A 73 -9.58 -6.77 4.18
N ARG A 74 -8.88 -7.54 3.32
CA ARG A 74 -8.60 -8.97 3.52
C ARG A 74 -7.51 -9.26 4.56
N HIS A 75 -7.54 -8.54 5.69
CA HIS A 75 -6.68 -8.68 6.88
C HIS A 75 -5.22 -8.25 6.76
N LEU A 76 -4.78 -7.65 5.65
CA LEU A 76 -3.38 -7.19 5.52
C LEU A 76 -3.17 -5.83 6.20
N LEU A 77 -4.14 -4.92 6.10
CA LEU A 77 -4.05 -3.58 6.68
C LEU A 77 -4.08 -3.59 8.21
N SER A 78 -5.00 -4.35 8.81
CA SER A 78 -5.12 -4.43 10.28
C SER A 78 -3.86 -5.00 10.95
N LYS A 79 -3.13 -5.91 10.28
CA LYS A 79 -1.85 -6.44 10.75
C LYS A 79 -0.76 -5.36 10.65
N ALA A 80 -0.66 -4.65 9.53
CA ALA A 80 0.29 -3.56 9.36
C ALA A 80 0.07 -2.44 10.38
N TYR A 81 -1.18 -2.05 10.62
CA TYR A 81 -1.54 -1.06 11.63
C TYR A 81 -1.11 -1.49 13.04
N ARG A 82 -1.41 -2.74 13.45
CA ARG A 82 -0.99 -3.24 14.77
C ARG A 82 0.53 -3.22 14.94
N LEU A 83 1.27 -3.59 13.89
CA LEU A 83 2.74 -3.55 13.91
C LEU A 83 3.26 -2.11 13.93
N ALA A 84 2.71 -1.22 13.10
CA ALA A 84 3.09 0.20 13.08
C ALA A 84 2.82 0.85 14.43
N LYS A 85 1.71 0.51 15.08
CA LYS A 85 1.37 0.99 16.43
C LYS A 85 2.31 0.47 17.50
N ALA A 86 2.76 -0.78 17.39
CA ALA A 86 3.68 -1.39 18.35
C ALA A 86 5.12 -0.88 18.20
N THR A 87 5.58 -0.61 16.97
CA THR A 87 6.98 -0.25 16.71
C THR A 87 7.19 1.22 16.38
N ASN A 88 6.12 1.97 16.09
CA ASN A 88 6.14 3.35 15.62
C ASN A 88 6.90 3.54 14.29
N ASP A 89 6.96 2.48 13.47
CA ASP A 89 7.60 2.47 12.14
C ASP A 89 6.56 2.45 11.01
N ILE A 90 7.01 2.80 9.81
CA ILE A 90 6.27 2.61 8.56
C ILE A 90 6.11 1.11 8.30
N ARG A 91 4.87 0.68 7.99
CA ARG A 91 4.56 -0.72 7.70
C ARG A 91 3.69 -0.83 6.46
N SER A 92 4.22 -1.49 5.43
CA SER A 92 3.43 -1.84 4.25
C SER A 92 2.46 -2.98 4.59
N ALA A 93 1.20 -2.81 4.18
CA ALA A 93 0.15 -3.82 4.31
C ALA A 93 0.21 -4.80 3.15
N ALA A 94 0.15 -4.27 1.92
CA ALA A 94 0.18 -5.06 0.70
C ALA A 94 0.82 -4.25 -0.42
N PHE A 95 1.54 -4.96 -1.29
CA PHE A 95 1.85 -4.52 -2.64
C PHE A 95 1.21 -5.51 -3.59
N ILE A 96 0.38 -5.01 -4.51
CA ILE A 96 -0.24 -5.81 -5.55
C ILE A 96 0.19 -5.26 -6.90
N SER A 97 0.61 -6.15 -7.80
CA SER A 97 0.92 -5.76 -9.16
C SER A 97 -0.35 -5.35 -9.92
N GLU A 98 -0.20 -4.56 -10.98
CA GLU A 98 -1.30 -4.21 -11.88
C GLU A 98 -2.09 -5.44 -12.36
N ARG A 99 -1.37 -6.50 -12.77
CA ARG A 99 -1.99 -7.77 -13.21
C ARG A 99 -2.80 -8.44 -12.11
N SER A 100 -2.27 -8.47 -10.89
CA SER A 100 -2.96 -9.07 -9.73
C SER A 100 -4.20 -8.26 -9.34
N ARG A 101 -4.13 -6.93 -9.47
CA ARG A 101 -5.24 -6.02 -9.22
C ARG A 101 -6.35 -6.23 -10.25
N ASP A 102 -6.03 -6.21 -11.55
CA ASP A 102 -7.00 -6.45 -12.62
C ASP A 102 -7.69 -7.81 -12.47
N TYR A 103 -6.92 -8.87 -12.20
CA TYR A 103 -7.49 -10.19 -11.92
C TYR A 103 -8.47 -10.17 -10.74
N THR A 104 -8.11 -9.49 -9.65
CA THR A 104 -8.95 -9.42 -8.44
C THR A 104 -10.23 -8.63 -8.69
N GLU A 105 -10.14 -7.50 -9.39
CA GLU A 105 -11.28 -6.64 -9.75
C GLU A 105 -12.23 -7.40 -10.70
N ARG A 106 -11.69 -8.05 -11.74
CA ARG A 106 -12.47 -8.89 -12.66
C ARG A 106 -13.13 -10.08 -11.96
N LYS A 107 -12.45 -10.71 -11.00
CA LYS A 107 -13.03 -11.80 -10.19
C LYS A 107 -14.21 -11.31 -9.36
N GLN A 108 -14.07 -10.14 -8.73
CA GLN A 108 -15.15 -9.55 -7.92
C GLN A 108 -16.37 -9.15 -8.77
N GLN A 109 -16.14 -8.76 -10.01
CA GLN A 109 -17.21 -8.45 -10.97
C GLN A 109 -17.82 -9.70 -11.62
N GLY A 110 -17.34 -10.92 -11.29
CA GLY A 110 -17.80 -12.16 -11.91
C GLY A 110 -17.39 -12.31 -13.39
N LEU A 111 -16.37 -11.58 -13.83
CA LEU A 111 -15.87 -11.55 -15.21
C LEU A 111 -14.71 -12.54 -15.47
N LEU A 112 -14.49 -13.45 -14.52
CA LEU A 112 -13.57 -14.56 -14.66
C LEU A 112 -14.40 -15.83 -14.50
N ASP A 113 -14.63 -16.51 -15.63
CA ASP A 113 -15.20 -17.85 -15.62
C ASP A 113 -14.21 -18.79 -14.92
N GLU A 114 -14.68 -19.51 -13.90
CA GLU A 114 -13.95 -20.66 -13.38
C GLU A 114 -13.95 -21.71 -14.49
N GLU A 115 -12.83 -21.83 -15.22
CA GLU A 115 -12.61 -23.02 -16.05
C GLU A 115 -12.76 -24.25 -15.15
N LYS A 116 -13.83 -25.01 -15.43
CA LYS A 116 -14.21 -26.26 -14.77
C LYS A 116 -13.23 -27.38 -15.07
#